data_AF-A0AAU8VLF8-F1
#
_entry.id   AF-A0AAU8VLF8-F1
#
_cell.length_a   1.000
_cell.length_b   1.000
_cell.length_c   1.000
_cell.angle_alpha   90.00
_cell.angle_beta   90.00
_cell.angle_gamma   90.00
#
_symmetry.space_group_name_H-M   'P 1'
#
loop_
_entity.id
_entity.type
_entity.pdbx_description
1 polymer ?
#
loop_
_entity_poly.entity_id
_entity_poly.type
_entity_poly.pdbx_seq_one_letter_code
_entity_poly.pdbx_strand_id
1 'polypeptide(L)'
;MLTKKEFEKFLDEVCTVLRQEAKNAPFKSQDIFENRVRALCIAKISAYADIVINPEPVPQIFPDVPIGEYGVEVKFTLKDTWRSVANSIQEKNKADGVQHIYVVFGKMGGIPDVKWQLYEDSVIHVRTSHVPRFEVEIESDRPSLFEGFGISYAEFADLDMHEKMEYIRKYARNRLKEGERLWWIEDIDAVDSHDLPLEVRLYTSLPQEEKIRLRAEAALVSPRIVCSGRAKHKYDNAVLYLITYRGVLCHQARDLFSAGSVANSAEDYRGGNYVEKSLKLIEHEIEKAALEMDDALIVEYWGESVPTEKRLEYWIKMLDDLADGWIPSESLFNGRYKAK
;
A
#
# COMPACT_ATOMS: atom_id res chain seq x y z
N MET A 1 -22.37 36.40 -3.64
CA MET A 1 -21.56 35.16 -3.57
C MET A 1 -22.51 33.99 -3.69
N LEU A 2 -22.13 32.98 -4.46
CA LEU A 2 -22.96 31.80 -4.71
C LEU A 2 -22.94 30.89 -3.47
N THR A 3 -24.10 30.56 -2.91
CA THR A 3 -24.16 29.67 -1.75
C THR A 3 -24.03 28.21 -2.16
N LYS A 4 -23.62 27.34 -1.22
CA LYS A 4 -23.48 25.89 -1.47
C LYS A 4 -24.76 25.28 -2.05
N LYS A 5 -25.92 25.62 -1.47
CA LYS A 5 -27.23 25.13 -1.94
C LYS A 5 -27.58 25.61 -3.34
N GLU A 6 -27.21 26.84 -3.69
CA GLU A 6 -27.42 27.36 -5.04
C GLU A 6 -26.52 26.66 -6.05
N PHE A 7 -25.26 26.38 -5.69
CA PHE A 7 -24.35 25.62 -6.54
C PHE A 7 -24.81 24.18 -6.75
N GLU A 8 -25.26 23.49 -5.70
CA GLU A 8 -25.83 22.14 -5.79
C GLU A 8 -27.07 22.11 -6.70
N LYS A 9 -27.95 23.10 -6.58
CA LYS A 9 -29.10 23.26 -7.49
C LYS A 9 -28.67 23.50 -8.95
N PHE A 10 -27.63 24.31 -9.16
CA PHE A 10 -27.02 24.51 -10.47
C PHE A 10 -26.48 23.19 -11.05
N LEU A 11 -25.80 22.36 -10.25
CA LEU A 11 -25.32 21.05 -10.67
C LEU A 11 -26.46 20.07 -10.99
N ASP A 12 -27.56 20.12 -10.25
CA ASP A 12 -28.76 19.33 -10.54
C ASP A 12 -29.34 19.65 -11.92
N GLU A 13 -29.40 20.94 -12.28
CA GLU A 13 -29.87 21.36 -13.60
C GLU A 13 -28.91 20.92 -14.72
N VAL A 14 -27.60 21.10 -14.52
CA VAL A 14 -26.57 20.65 -15.48
C VAL A 14 -26.65 19.13 -15.68
N CYS A 15 -26.66 18.37 -14.59
CA CYS A 15 -26.74 16.91 -14.65
C CYS A 15 -28.06 16.40 -15.20
N THR A 16 -29.18 17.11 -14.99
CA THR A 16 -30.47 16.72 -15.58
C THR A 16 -30.43 16.77 -17.10
N VAL A 17 -29.82 17.81 -17.69
CA VAL A 17 -29.64 17.90 -19.15
C VAL A 17 -28.68 16.81 -19.63
N LEU A 18 -27.52 16.65 -18.97
CA LEU A 18 -26.53 15.61 -19.33
C LEU A 18 -27.11 14.19 -19.25
N ARG A 19 -27.95 13.90 -18.24
CA ARG A 19 -28.66 12.62 -18.11
C ARG A 19 -29.59 12.36 -19.28
N GLN A 20 -30.37 13.37 -19.70
CA GLN A 20 -31.28 13.24 -20.84
C GLN A 20 -30.49 13.00 -22.13
N GLU A 21 -29.40 13.74 -22.34
CA GLU A 21 -28.51 13.56 -23.48
C GLU A 21 -27.88 12.17 -23.51
N ALA A 22 -27.32 11.72 -22.38
CA ALA A 22 -26.69 10.40 -22.26
C ALA A 22 -27.68 9.24 -22.52
N LYS A 23 -28.93 9.37 -22.08
CA LYS A 23 -29.99 8.38 -22.32
C LYS A 23 -30.43 8.33 -23.79
N ASN A 24 -30.46 9.47 -24.46
CA ASN A 24 -30.83 9.55 -25.87
C ASN A 24 -29.69 9.10 -26.80
N ALA A 25 -28.47 9.56 -26.52
CA ALA A 25 -27.27 9.25 -27.27
C ALA A 25 -26.05 9.23 -26.33
N PRO A 26 -25.58 8.05 -25.90
CA PRO A 26 -24.46 7.95 -24.97
C PRO A 26 -23.21 8.65 -25.49
N PHE A 27 -22.54 9.37 -24.58
CA PHE A 27 -21.26 10.01 -24.87
C PHE A 27 -20.18 8.95 -25.14
N LYS A 28 -19.21 9.28 -26.00
CA LYS A 28 -18.22 8.30 -26.50
C LYS A 28 -16.83 8.42 -25.89
N SER A 29 -16.48 9.58 -25.33
CA SER A 29 -15.16 9.82 -24.72
C SER A 29 -15.24 10.85 -23.60
N GLN A 30 -14.22 10.85 -22.74
CA GLN A 30 -14.02 11.85 -21.68
C GLN A 30 -14.05 13.27 -22.26
N ASP A 31 -13.27 13.55 -23.30
CA ASP A 31 -13.16 14.90 -23.88
C ASP A 31 -14.49 15.45 -24.38
N ILE A 32 -15.32 14.61 -25.03
CA ILE A 32 -16.65 15.04 -25.50
C ILE A 32 -17.54 15.36 -24.31
N PHE A 33 -17.50 14.52 -23.27
CA PHE A 33 -18.31 14.70 -22.07
C PHE A 33 -17.87 15.95 -21.28
N GLU A 34 -16.57 16.14 -21.06
CA GLU A 34 -16.00 17.30 -20.36
C GLU A 34 -16.31 18.62 -21.07
N ASN A 35 -16.11 18.68 -22.39
CA ASN A 35 -16.47 19.86 -23.17
C ASN A 35 -17.98 20.16 -23.08
N ARG A 36 -18.82 19.12 -23.03
CA ARG A 36 -20.27 19.30 -22.86
C ARG A 36 -20.61 19.82 -21.47
N VAL A 37 -20.00 19.28 -20.41
CA VAL A 37 -20.16 19.77 -19.03
C VAL A 37 -19.78 21.24 -18.97
N ARG A 38 -18.60 21.62 -19.48
CA ARG A 38 -18.11 23.01 -19.51
C ARG A 38 -19.08 23.94 -20.25
N ALA A 39 -19.53 23.55 -21.43
CA ALA A 39 -20.47 24.34 -22.22
C ALA A 39 -21.81 24.57 -21.48
N LEU A 40 -22.33 23.56 -20.79
CA LEU A 40 -23.54 23.69 -19.98
C LEU A 40 -23.32 24.57 -18.74
N CYS A 41 -22.16 24.45 -18.08
CA CYS A 41 -21.80 25.32 -16.97
C CYS A 41 -21.79 26.80 -17.41
N ILE A 42 -21.12 27.11 -18.52
CA ILE A 42 -21.07 28.47 -19.10
C ILE A 42 -22.48 28.99 -19.42
N ALA A 43 -23.31 28.15 -20.06
CA ALA A 43 -24.65 28.54 -20.49
C ALA A 43 -25.60 28.82 -19.31
N LYS A 44 -25.36 28.22 -18.14
CA LYS A 44 -26.27 28.28 -16.99
C LYS A 44 -25.79 29.15 -15.84
N ILE A 45 -24.48 29.38 -15.68
CA ILE A 45 -23.93 30.05 -14.49
C ILE A 45 -24.45 31.48 -14.32
N SER A 46 -24.73 32.18 -15.42
CA SER A 46 -25.23 33.57 -15.41
C SER A 46 -26.60 33.73 -14.73
N ALA A 47 -27.38 32.65 -14.62
CA ALA A 47 -28.64 32.65 -13.86
C ALA A 47 -28.44 32.64 -12.34
N TYR A 48 -27.22 32.33 -11.89
CA TYR A 48 -26.86 32.11 -10.49
C TYR A 48 -25.88 33.17 -9.99
N ALA A 49 -24.87 33.51 -10.78
CA ALA A 49 -23.86 34.49 -10.42
C ALA A 49 -23.21 35.10 -11.67
N ASP A 50 -22.68 36.31 -11.52
CA ASP A 50 -21.85 36.96 -12.53
C ASP A 50 -20.41 36.42 -12.47
N ILE A 51 -20.25 35.15 -12.87
CA ILE A 51 -18.97 34.43 -12.90
C ILE A 51 -18.63 34.09 -14.35
N VAL A 52 -17.42 34.44 -14.77
CA VAL A 52 -16.90 34.11 -16.09
C VAL A 52 -16.11 32.81 -16.00
N ILE A 53 -16.58 31.78 -16.72
CA ILE A 53 -15.89 30.49 -16.85
C ILE A 53 -15.08 30.51 -18.16
N ASN A 54 -13.84 30.03 -18.13
CA ASN A 54 -13.03 29.91 -19.35
C ASN A 54 -13.69 28.92 -20.33
N PRO A 55 -13.99 29.34 -21.58
CA PRO A 55 -14.58 28.46 -22.58
C PRO A 55 -13.67 27.30 -23.00
N GLU A 56 -12.35 27.49 -22.92
CA GLU A 56 -11.37 26.48 -23.31
C GLU A 56 -10.83 25.74 -22.08
N PRO A 57 -10.64 24.41 -22.15
CA PRO A 57 -10.01 23.65 -21.09
C PRO A 57 -8.55 24.10 -20.91
N VAL A 58 -8.16 24.37 -19.67
CA VAL A 58 -6.76 24.69 -19.34
C VAL A 58 -6.03 23.38 -19.04
N PRO A 59 -4.97 23.02 -19.77
CA PRO A 59 -4.25 21.79 -19.51
C PRO A 59 -3.74 21.71 -18.07
N GLN A 60 -3.94 20.54 -17.45
CA GLN A 60 -3.45 20.20 -16.11
C GLN A 60 -4.02 21.03 -14.95
N ILE A 61 -5.00 21.91 -15.17
CA ILE A 61 -5.68 22.61 -14.08
C ILE A 61 -6.55 21.65 -13.29
N PHE A 62 -6.69 21.87 -11.98
CA PHE A 62 -7.61 21.13 -11.14
C PHE A 62 -8.49 22.09 -10.32
N PRO A 63 -9.82 21.90 -10.28
CA PRO A 63 -10.61 20.95 -11.05
C PRO A 63 -10.77 21.37 -12.52
N ASP A 64 -11.29 20.48 -13.37
CA ASP A 64 -11.45 20.70 -14.81
C ASP A 64 -12.21 22.01 -15.13
N VAL A 65 -13.28 22.32 -14.40
CA VAL A 65 -14.08 23.55 -14.58
C VAL A 65 -14.11 24.36 -13.28
N PRO A 66 -13.20 25.33 -13.08
CA PRO A 66 -13.27 26.28 -11.97
C PRO A 66 -14.45 27.27 -12.15
N ILE A 67 -15.20 27.51 -11.09
CA ILE A 67 -16.40 28.37 -11.05
C ILE A 67 -16.42 29.19 -9.74
N GLY A 68 -15.62 30.27 -9.71
CA GLY A 68 -15.46 31.08 -8.51
C GLY A 68 -14.85 30.27 -7.37
N GLU A 69 -15.51 30.23 -6.20
CA GLU A 69 -15.07 29.43 -5.04
C GLU A 69 -15.37 27.93 -5.18
N TYR A 70 -16.12 27.54 -6.21
CA TYR A 70 -16.47 26.17 -6.51
C TYR A 70 -15.70 25.66 -7.72
N GLY A 71 -15.68 24.35 -7.92
CA GLY A 71 -15.26 23.78 -9.19
C GLY A 71 -15.81 22.39 -9.44
N VAL A 72 -15.80 22.02 -10.71
CA VAL A 72 -16.33 20.74 -11.20
C VAL A 72 -15.19 19.92 -11.78
N GLU A 73 -14.91 18.79 -11.14
CA GLU A 73 -14.05 17.73 -11.66
C GLU A 73 -14.89 16.77 -12.49
N VAL A 74 -14.50 16.50 -13.73
CA VAL A 74 -15.26 15.66 -14.65
C VAL A 74 -14.67 14.26 -14.69
N LYS A 75 -15.53 13.26 -14.49
CA LYS A 75 -15.18 11.85 -14.68
C LYS A 75 -16.09 11.19 -15.70
N PHE A 76 -15.53 10.29 -16.48
CA PHE A 76 -16.23 9.56 -17.51
C PHE A 76 -15.81 8.09 -17.52
N THR A 77 -16.76 7.21 -17.80
CA THR A 77 -16.47 5.80 -18.05
C THR A 77 -17.45 5.17 -19.03
N LEU A 78 -16.92 4.29 -19.89
CA LEU A 78 -17.73 3.42 -20.76
C LEU A 78 -18.19 2.13 -20.05
N LYS A 79 -17.65 1.87 -18.85
CA LYS A 79 -18.02 0.69 -18.05
C LYS A 79 -19.23 1.00 -17.17
N ASP A 80 -19.90 -0.04 -16.72
CA ASP A 80 -21.01 0.10 -15.76
C ASP A 80 -20.45 0.20 -14.33
N THR A 81 -19.84 1.34 -14.01
CA THR A 81 -19.25 1.61 -12.69
C THR A 81 -19.27 3.10 -12.38
N TRP A 82 -19.41 3.44 -11.10
CA TRP A 82 -19.29 4.80 -10.59
C TRP A 82 -17.92 5.10 -9.98
N ARG A 83 -16.96 4.19 -10.19
CA ARG A 83 -15.62 4.27 -9.61
C ARG A 83 -14.60 4.69 -10.64
N SER A 84 -13.73 5.65 -10.30
CA SER A 84 -12.65 6.12 -11.16
C SER A 84 -11.45 6.61 -10.38
N VAL A 85 -10.29 6.61 -11.03
CA VAL A 85 -9.09 7.28 -10.52
C VAL A 85 -9.26 8.79 -10.67
N ALA A 86 -8.96 9.52 -9.61
CA ALA A 86 -9.04 10.97 -9.52
C ALA A 86 -7.64 11.61 -9.54
N ASN A 87 -7.55 12.83 -9.02
CA ASN A 87 -6.31 13.61 -9.08
C ASN A 87 -5.23 13.06 -8.14
N SER A 88 -3.99 13.51 -8.37
CA SER A 88 -2.85 13.29 -7.47
C SER A 88 -3.10 13.92 -6.11
N ILE A 89 -2.63 13.28 -5.03
CA ILE A 89 -2.70 13.84 -3.68
C ILE A 89 -1.90 15.14 -3.51
N GLN A 90 -0.98 15.43 -4.43
CA GLN A 90 -0.16 16.64 -4.41
C GLN A 90 -0.93 17.88 -4.84
N GLU A 91 -1.91 17.73 -5.74
CA GLU A 91 -2.78 18.82 -6.23
C GLU A 91 -2.07 20.12 -6.65
N LYS A 92 -0.83 20.04 -7.17
CA LYS A 92 0.04 21.20 -7.50
C LYS A 92 -0.59 22.26 -8.40
N ASN A 93 -1.58 21.88 -9.20
CA ASN A 93 -2.20 22.74 -10.20
C ASN A 93 -3.63 23.11 -9.83
N LYS A 94 -3.95 23.17 -8.53
CA LYS A 94 -5.26 23.60 -8.05
C LYS A 94 -5.50 25.06 -8.47
N ALA A 95 -6.67 25.32 -9.05
CA ALA A 95 -7.07 26.65 -9.50
C ALA A 95 -7.24 27.59 -8.30
N ASP A 96 -6.67 28.78 -8.40
CA ASP A 96 -6.72 29.78 -7.35
C ASP A 96 -8.17 30.15 -6.98
N GLY A 97 -8.44 30.19 -5.67
CA GLY A 97 -9.74 30.56 -5.12
C GLY A 97 -10.76 29.42 -5.02
N VAL A 98 -10.53 28.25 -5.62
CA VAL A 98 -11.44 27.10 -5.51
C VAL A 98 -11.32 26.43 -4.14
N GLN A 99 -12.41 26.46 -3.38
CA GLN A 99 -12.51 25.89 -2.03
C GLN A 99 -13.34 24.59 -2.01
N HIS A 100 -14.38 24.51 -2.84
CA HIS A 100 -15.30 23.38 -2.86
C HIS A 100 -15.34 22.70 -4.23
N ILE A 101 -14.95 21.42 -4.28
CA ILE A 101 -14.90 20.66 -5.52
C ILE A 101 -16.02 19.63 -5.54
N TYR A 102 -16.70 19.53 -6.67
CA TYR A 102 -17.72 18.51 -6.94
C TYR A 102 -17.29 17.65 -8.11
N VAL A 103 -17.53 16.35 -8.03
CA VAL A 103 -17.34 15.44 -9.16
C VAL A 103 -18.63 15.40 -9.97
N VAL A 104 -18.57 15.66 -11.27
CA VAL A 104 -19.63 15.32 -12.22
C VAL A 104 -19.18 14.08 -12.99
N PHE A 105 -19.86 12.95 -12.75
CA PHE A 105 -19.49 11.67 -13.32
C PHE A 105 -20.53 11.24 -14.37
N GLY A 106 -20.09 11.01 -15.62
CA GLY A 106 -20.85 10.30 -16.64
C GLY A 106 -20.49 8.82 -16.74
N LYS A 107 -21.46 7.94 -16.44
CA LYS A 107 -21.36 6.48 -16.62
C LYS A 107 -22.16 6.06 -17.85
N MET A 108 -21.49 5.55 -18.88
CA MET A 108 -22.12 5.16 -20.15
C MET A 108 -22.32 3.64 -20.30
N GLY A 109 -21.72 2.83 -19.42
CA GLY A 109 -21.99 1.39 -19.40
C GLY A 109 -23.30 1.06 -18.68
N GLY A 110 -23.92 -0.06 -19.04
CA GLY A 110 -25.23 -0.45 -18.51
C GLY A 110 -26.31 0.54 -18.96
N ILE A 111 -27.07 1.07 -18.00
CA ILE A 111 -28.00 2.20 -18.24
C ILE A 111 -27.21 3.51 -18.12
N PRO A 112 -27.07 4.31 -19.19
CA PRO A 112 -26.36 5.58 -19.16
C PRO A 112 -26.97 6.56 -18.16
N ASP A 113 -26.13 7.15 -17.33
CA ASP A 113 -26.55 8.11 -16.32
C ASP A 113 -25.43 9.10 -15.96
N VAL A 114 -25.81 10.23 -15.37
CA VAL A 114 -24.89 11.30 -14.96
C VAL A 114 -25.27 11.80 -13.58
N LYS A 115 -24.31 11.79 -12.67
CA LYS A 115 -24.50 12.17 -11.27
C LYS A 115 -23.43 13.14 -10.83
N TRP A 116 -23.70 13.84 -9.73
CA TRP A 116 -22.73 14.67 -9.05
C TRP A 116 -22.65 14.32 -7.57
N GLN A 117 -21.48 14.54 -6.97
CA GLN A 117 -21.26 14.43 -5.52
C GLN A 117 -20.13 15.36 -5.10
N LEU A 118 -20.11 15.79 -3.83
CA LEU A 118 -18.98 16.51 -3.26
C LEU A 118 -17.71 15.64 -3.37
N TYR A 119 -16.60 16.24 -3.79
CA TYR A 119 -15.34 15.51 -4.03
C TYR A 119 -14.88 14.79 -2.76
N GLU A 120 -14.85 15.50 -1.64
CA GLU A 120 -14.49 14.96 -0.32
C GLU A 120 -15.29 13.71 0.04
N ASP A 121 -16.62 13.74 -0.14
CA ASP A 121 -17.51 12.61 0.16
C ASP A 121 -17.33 11.45 -0.82
N SER A 122 -16.83 11.72 -2.03
CA SER A 122 -16.67 10.72 -3.09
C SER A 122 -15.33 9.98 -3.02
N VAL A 123 -14.31 10.51 -2.34
CA VAL A 123 -12.99 9.86 -2.26
C VAL A 123 -13.07 8.67 -1.31
N ILE A 124 -12.87 7.46 -1.84
CA ILE A 124 -12.98 6.19 -1.08
C ILE A 124 -11.64 5.53 -0.78
N HIS A 125 -10.60 5.87 -1.55
CA HIS A 125 -9.32 5.19 -1.49
C HIS A 125 -8.20 6.05 -2.06
N VAL A 126 -6.96 5.69 -1.73
CA VAL A 126 -5.74 6.25 -2.31
C VAL A 126 -4.91 5.13 -2.90
N ARG A 127 -4.63 5.22 -4.20
CA ARG A 127 -3.74 4.30 -4.90
C ARG A 127 -2.31 4.73 -4.63
N THR A 128 -1.66 4.06 -3.70
CA THR A 128 -0.24 4.24 -3.41
C THR A 128 0.57 3.75 -4.62
N SER A 129 1.21 4.67 -5.33
CA SER A 129 2.16 4.41 -6.42
C SER A 129 3.27 5.45 -6.35
N HIS A 130 4.15 5.55 -7.36
CA HIS A 130 5.17 6.61 -7.44
C HIS A 130 4.56 8.03 -7.49
N VAL A 131 3.32 8.16 -7.96
CA VAL A 131 2.49 9.36 -7.81
C VAL A 131 1.16 8.92 -7.23
N PRO A 132 0.95 9.02 -5.90
CA PRO A 132 -0.28 8.57 -5.28
C PRO A 132 -1.48 9.39 -5.80
N ARG A 133 -2.56 8.70 -6.13
CA ARG A 133 -3.80 9.31 -6.64
C ARG A 133 -4.99 8.86 -5.83
N PHE A 134 -5.95 9.76 -5.66
CA PHE A 134 -7.22 9.40 -5.08
C PHE A 134 -8.03 8.51 -6.03
N GLU A 135 -8.95 7.77 -5.45
CA GLU A 135 -9.97 7.02 -6.16
C GLU A 135 -11.32 7.43 -5.61
N VAL A 136 -12.20 7.82 -6.53
CA VAL A 136 -13.54 8.30 -6.22
C VAL A 136 -14.58 7.28 -6.60
N GLU A 137 -15.67 7.23 -5.86
CA GLU A 137 -16.86 6.45 -6.16
C GLU A 137 -18.12 7.25 -5.77
N ILE A 138 -19.01 7.46 -6.75
CA ILE A 138 -20.28 8.15 -6.51
C ILE A 138 -21.25 7.18 -5.82
N GLU A 139 -21.93 7.65 -4.78
CA GLU A 139 -22.88 6.88 -3.96
C GLU A 139 -22.25 5.59 -3.37
N SER A 140 -21.01 5.69 -2.88
CA SER A 140 -20.37 4.56 -2.20
C SER A 140 -21.09 4.23 -0.89
N ASP A 141 -21.21 2.94 -0.59
CA ASP A 141 -21.69 2.45 0.73
C ASP A 141 -20.64 2.62 1.84
N ARG A 142 -19.43 3.08 1.49
CA ARG A 142 -18.29 3.22 2.40
C ARG A 142 -18.15 4.68 2.85
N PRO A 143 -17.67 4.91 4.09
CA PRO A 143 -17.27 6.25 4.51
C PRO A 143 -16.16 6.76 3.61
N SER A 144 -16.08 8.09 3.48
CA SER A 144 -15.01 8.71 2.71
C SER A 144 -13.65 8.42 3.34
N LEU A 145 -12.58 8.53 2.54
CA LEU A 145 -11.22 8.39 3.01
C LEU A 145 -10.90 9.43 4.09
N PHE A 146 -11.44 10.64 3.95
CA PHE A 146 -11.24 11.76 4.86
C PHE A 146 -11.95 11.55 6.20
N GLU A 147 -13.16 10.96 6.20
CA GLU A 147 -13.80 10.47 7.44
C GLU A 147 -12.91 9.43 8.15
N GLY A 148 -12.29 8.53 7.39
CA GLY A 148 -11.34 7.55 7.92
C GLY A 148 -10.04 8.17 8.46
N PHE A 149 -9.62 9.33 7.94
CA PHE A 149 -8.48 10.09 8.45
C PHE A 149 -8.83 10.92 9.68
N GLY A 150 -10.10 11.33 9.82
CA GLY A 150 -10.56 12.23 10.87
C GLY A 150 -10.23 13.70 10.62
N ILE A 151 -9.99 14.08 9.35
CA ILE A 151 -9.72 15.47 8.91
C ILE A 151 -10.50 15.74 7.63
N SER A 152 -10.81 17.01 7.36
CA SER A 152 -11.48 17.39 6.12
C SER A 152 -10.55 17.35 4.91
N TYR A 153 -11.13 17.31 3.71
CA TYR A 153 -10.37 17.43 2.46
C TYR A 153 -9.64 18.78 2.37
N ALA A 154 -10.26 19.87 2.81
CA ALA A 154 -9.63 21.20 2.80
C ALA A 154 -8.38 21.22 3.68
N GLU A 155 -8.48 20.71 4.91
CA GLU A 155 -7.33 20.58 5.81
C GLU A 155 -6.26 19.66 5.21
N PHE A 156 -6.65 18.49 4.66
CA PHE A 156 -5.71 17.58 4.02
C PHE A 156 -5.00 18.23 2.82
N ALA A 157 -5.70 18.99 1.99
CA ALA A 157 -5.15 19.60 0.79
C ALA A 157 -4.05 20.63 1.11
N ASP A 158 -4.16 21.32 2.25
CA ASP A 158 -3.21 22.33 2.72
C ASP A 158 -1.96 21.75 3.39
N LEU A 159 -2.00 20.48 3.81
CA LEU A 159 -0.83 19.79 4.37
C LEU A 159 0.30 19.66 3.35
N ASP A 160 1.53 19.62 3.87
CA ASP A 160 2.68 19.29 3.03
C ASP A 160 2.67 17.81 2.62
N MET A 161 3.55 17.44 1.69
CA MET A 161 3.59 16.06 1.19
C MET A 161 4.01 15.05 2.26
N HIS A 162 4.83 15.45 3.23
CA HIS A 162 5.27 14.59 4.31
C HIS A 162 4.10 14.21 5.22
N GLU A 163 3.37 15.22 5.70
CA GLU A 163 2.19 15.07 6.55
C GLU A 163 1.08 14.27 5.83
N LYS A 164 0.82 14.56 4.55
CA LYS A 164 -0.12 13.78 3.72
C LYS A 164 0.23 12.29 3.70
N MET A 165 1.51 11.96 3.61
CA MET A 165 1.98 10.58 3.55
C MET A 165 1.81 9.85 4.89
N GLU A 166 1.86 10.53 6.04
CA GLU A 166 1.58 9.90 7.34
C GLU A 166 0.16 9.35 7.42
N TYR A 167 -0.84 10.14 7.00
CA TYR A 167 -2.23 9.68 6.92
C TYR A 167 -2.39 8.48 5.99
N ILE A 168 -1.73 8.53 4.83
CA ILE A 168 -1.77 7.45 3.83
C ILE A 168 -1.09 6.17 4.36
N ARG A 169 0.06 6.29 5.01
CA ARG A 169 0.77 5.18 5.66
C ARG A 169 -0.13 4.52 6.70
N LYS A 170 -0.70 5.31 7.61
CA LYS A 170 -1.59 4.82 8.66
C LYS A 170 -2.80 4.08 8.08
N TYR A 171 -3.43 4.65 7.07
CA TYR A 171 -4.54 4.02 6.36
C TYR A 171 -4.15 2.72 5.65
N ALA A 172 -2.98 2.69 4.99
CA ALA A 172 -2.49 1.49 4.31
C ALA A 172 -2.16 0.37 5.32
N ARG A 173 -1.49 0.68 6.44
CA ARG A 173 -1.16 -0.27 7.51
C ARG A 173 -2.41 -0.92 8.11
N ASN A 174 -3.47 -0.14 8.37
CA ASN A 174 -4.73 -0.66 8.92
C ASN A 174 -5.49 -1.63 7.99
N ARG A 175 -5.11 -1.71 6.71
CA ARG A 175 -5.74 -2.59 5.71
C ARG A 175 -4.95 -3.87 5.45
N LEU A 176 -3.77 -4.01 6.03
CA LEU A 176 -2.95 -5.21 5.91
C LEU A 176 -3.62 -6.38 6.64
N LYS A 177 -3.62 -7.55 6.02
CA LYS A 177 -3.97 -8.79 6.71
C LYS A 177 -2.80 -9.26 7.57
N GLU A 178 -3.08 -10.19 8.47
CA GLU A 178 -2.05 -10.89 9.24
C GLU A 178 -0.99 -11.48 8.29
N GLY A 179 0.26 -11.09 8.48
CA GLY A 179 1.39 -11.50 7.63
C GLY A 179 1.64 -10.65 6.38
N GLU A 180 0.78 -9.70 6.02
CA GLU A 180 1.06 -8.74 4.94
C GLU A 180 1.95 -7.59 5.46
N ARG A 181 2.75 -7.00 4.55
CA ARG A 181 3.69 -5.91 4.85
C ARG A 181 3.66 -4.86 3.74
N LEU A 182 3.88 -3.59 4.11
CA LEU A 182 4.09 -2.54 3.11
C LEU A 182 5.51 -2.68 2.54
N TRP A 183 5.62 -2.56 1.22
CA TRP A 183 6.89 -2.74 0.52
C TRP A 183 7.67 -1.42 0.30
N TRP A 184 7.02 -0.25 0.33
CA TRP A 184 7.70 1.03 -0.04
C TRP A 184 7.23 2.29 0.69
N ILE A 185 6.50 2.19 1.81
CA ILE A 185 6.04 3.40 2.49
C ILE A 185 6.66 3.51 3.87
N GLU A 186 7.98 3.70 3.89
CA GLU A 186 8.68 4.09 5.11
C GLU A 186 8.43 5.57 5.42
N ASP A 187 8.37 5.88 6.71
CA ASP A 187 8.45 7.24 7.23
C ASP A 187 9.87 7.75 6.98
N ILE A 188 9.98 8.83 6.21
CA ILE A 188 11.26 9.49 5.94
C ILE A 188 11.88 10.01 7.25
N ASP A 189 11.05 10.19 8.29
CA ASP A 189 11.43 10.74 9.58
C ASP A 189 11.59 9.68 10.69
N ALA A 190 11.47 8.38 10.37
CA ALA A 190 11.90 7.35 11.32
C ALA A 190 13.43 7.43 11.42
N VAL A 191 13.93 7.78 12.61
CA VAL A 191 15.37 7.90 12.93
C VAL A 191 16.13 6.57 12.70
N ASP A 192 15.40 5.48 12.49
CA ASP A 192 15.87 4.14 12.11
C ASP A 192 15.35 3.72 10.72
N SER A 193 15.32 4.62 9.73
CA SER A 193 15.06 4.24 8.34
C SER A 193 16.20 3.32 7.88
N HIS A 194 15.90 2.05 7.61
CA HIS A 194 16.87 1.16 7.00
C HIS A 194 17.08 1.65 5.57
N ASP A 195 18.20 2.34 5.31
CA ASP A 195 18.61 2.82 3.99
C ASP A 195 18.77 1.64 3.02
N LEU A 196 17.65 1.21 2.44
CA LEU A 196 17.64 0.18 1.43
C LEU A 196 18.14 0.78 0.12
N PRO A 197 19.05 0.08 -0.59
CA PRO A 197 19.35 0.43 -1.97
C PRO A 197 18.06 0.50 -2.78
N LEU A 198 17.93 1.54 -3.61
CA LEU A 198 16.79 1.70 -4.53
C LEU A 198 16.62 0.50 -5.48
N GLU A 199 17.69 -0.27 -5.68
CA GLU A 199 17.71 -1.47 -6.51
C GLU A 199 17.38 -2.73 -5.70
N VAL A 200 16.37 -3.47 -6.13
CA VAL A 200 16.13 -4.83 -5.63
C VAL A 200 17.23 -5.74 -6.14
N ARG A 201 17.96 -6.38 -5.22
CA ARG A 201 19.03 -7.34 -5.57
C ARG A 201 18.50 -8.77 -5.50
N LEU A 202 19.00 -9.64 -6.38
CA LEU A 202 18.67 -11.07 -6.30
C LEU A 202 19.56 -11.73 -5.24
N TYR A 203 18.97 -12.54 -4.36
CA TYR A 203 19.74 -13.30 -3.37
C TYR A 203 20.82 -14.16 -4.05
N THR A 204 20.52 -14.73 -5.23
CA THR A 204 21.44 -15.58 -6.00
C THR A 204 22.70 -14.86 -6.46
N SER A 205 22.65 -13.54 -6.70
CA SER A 205 23.80 -12.75 -7.15
C SER A 205 24.68 -12.23 -6.01
N LEU A 206 24.29 -12.46 -4.74
CA LEU A 206 25.04 -11.94 -3.59
C LEU A 206 26.34 -12.72 -3.31
N PRO A 207 27.34 -12.07 -2.70
CA PRO A 207 28.51 -12.75 -2.14
C PRO A 207 28.13 -13.81 -1.11
N GLN A 208 28.96 -14.85 -0.97
CA GLN A 208 28.64 -15.99 -0.10
C GLN A 208 28.52 -15.60 1.38
N GLU A 209 29.38 -14.70 1.87
CA GLU A 209 29.33 -14.20 3.24
C GLU A 209 28.01 -13.48 3.53
N GLU A 210 27.59 -12.60 2.61
CA GLU A 210 26.32 -11.89 2.74
C GLU A 210 25.12 -12.84 2.68
N LYS A 211 25.16 -13.88 1.83
CA LYS A 211 24.14 -14.94 1.79
C LYS A 211 24.02 -15.63 3.15
N ILE A 212 25.13 -16.00 3.77
CA ILE A 212 25.15 -16.69 5.08
C ILE A 212 24.53 -15.80 6.16
N ARG A 213 24.96 -14.54 6.23
CA ARG A 213 24.39 -13.55 7.19
C ARG A 213 22.89 -13.37 7.01
N LEU A 214 22.44 -13.07 5.79
CA LEU A 214 21.02 -12.85 5.48
C LEU A 214 20.18 -14.09 5.74
N ARG A 215 20.73 -15.30 5.49
CA ARG A 215 20.05 -16.55 5.80
C ARG A 215 19.87 -16.75 7.30
N ALA A 216 20.86 -16.37 8.11
CA ALA A 216 20.78 -16.44 9.56
C ALA A 216 19.76 -15.48 10.15
N GLU A 217 19.77 -14.22 9.70
CA GLU A 217 18.74 -13.24 10.08
C GLU A 217 17.34 -13.72 9.69
N ALA A 218 17.18 -14.20 8.45
CA ALA A 218 15.91 -14.74 7.97
C ALA A 218 15.45 -15.99 8.75
N ALA A 219 16.39 -16.82 9.23
CA ALA A 219 16.08 -17.97 10.08
C ALA A 219 15.59 -17.53 11.47
N LEU A 220 16.23 -16.52 12.05
CA LEU A 220 15.89 -15.97 13.36
C LEU A 220 14.47 -15.40 13.39
N VAL A 221 14.09 -14.61 12.38
CA VAL A 221 12.75 -14.00 12.29
C VAL A 221 11.67 -14.95 11.77
N SER A 222 12.04 -16.13 11.29
CA SER A 222 11.10 -17.11 10.72
C SER A 222 11.22 -18.50 11.38
N PRO A 223 10.86 -18.67 12.67
CA PRO A 223 10.89 -19.96 13.36
C PRO A 223 10.20 -21.11 12.59
N ARG A 224 9.14 -20.81 11.83
CA ARG A 224 8.37 -21.78 11.04
C ARG A 224 9.18 -22.56 9.99
N ILE A 225 10.42 -22.17 9.68
CA ILE A 225 11.29 -22.94 8.79
C ILE A 225 11.56 -24.39 9.27
N VAL A 226 11.33 -24.69 10.55
CA VAL A 226 11.48 -26.06 11.09
C VAL A 226 10.21 -26.92 10.97
N CYS A 227 9.07 -26.32 10.60
CA CYS A 227 7.83 -27.07 10.41
C CYS A 227 7.94 -28.12 9.30
N SER A 228 7.01 -29.08 9.29
CA SER A 228 6.93 -30.11 8.25
C SER A 228 6.96 -29.52 6.83
N GLY A 229 7.52 -30.28 5.87
CA GLY A 229 7.56 -29.85 4.46
C GLY A 229 6.18 -29.62 3.82
N ARG A 230 5.10 -30.05 4.47
CA ARG A 230 3.70 -29.84 4.04
C ARG A 230 3.08 -28.56 4.61
N ALA A 231 3.76 -27.88 5.53
CA ALA A 231 3.26 -26.65 6.13
C ALA A 231 3.14 -25.55 5.08
N LYS A 232 1.96 -24.93 5.01
CA LYS A 232 1.74 -23.73 4.21
C LYS A 232 2.47 -22.53 4.85
N HIS A 233 2.89 -21.59 4.02
CA HIS A 233 3.50 -20.33 4.45
C HIS A 233 4.80 -20.51 5.25
N LYS A 234 5.49 -21.63 5.04
CA LYS A 234 6.67 -22.05 5.81
C LYS A 234 7.83 -21.03 5.75
N TYR A 235 7.98 -20.37 4.60
CA TYR A 235 9.11 -19.48 4.31
C TYR A 235 8.69 -18.02 4.10
N ASP A 236 7.42 -17.69 4.32
CA ASP A 236 6.86 -16.38 3.95
C ASP A 236 7.53 -15.26 4.75
N ASN A 237 7.70 -15.42 6.07
CA ASN A 237 8.40 -14.44 6.91
C ASN A 237 9.86 -14.23 6.48
N ALA A 238 10.57 -15.31 6.13
CA ALA A 238 11.94 -15.22 5.63
C ALA A 238 12.01 -14.45 4.31
N VAL A 239 11.08 -14.70 3.37
CA VAL A 239 11.03 -13.98 2.08
C VAL A 239 10.67 -12.52 2.29
N LEU A 240 9.66 -12.24 3.11
CA LEU A 240 9.21 -10.89 3.43
C LEU A 240 10.35 -10.10 4.08
N TYR A 241 11.01 -10.67 5.09
CA TYR A 241 12.16 -10.04 5.75
C TYR A 241 13.25 -9.65 4.76
N LEU A 242 13.68 -10.61 3.93
CA LEU A 242 14.77 -10.38 2.98
C LEU A 242 14.44 -9.24 2.01
N ILE A 243 13.18 -9.07 1.64
CA ILE A 243 12.85 -8.00 0.71
C ILE A 243 12.49 -6.68 1.37
N THR A 244 11.72 -6.67 2.45
CA THR A 244 11.27 -5.43 3.10
C THR A 244 12.36 -4.79 3.93
N TYR A 245 13.31 -5.56 4.48
CA TYR A 245 14.36 -5.05 5.38
C TYR A 245 15.77 -5.14 4.82
N ARG A 246 15.95 -5.88 3.72
CA ARG A 246 17.26 -6.05 3.09
C ARG A 246 17.26 -5.74 1.59
N GLY A 247 16.10 -5.43 0.99
CA GLY A 247 15.99 -5.12 -0.45
C GLY A 247 16.40 -6.30 -1.35
N VAL A 248 16.32 -7.54 -0.84
CA VAL A 248 16.81 -8.75 -1.49
C VAL A 248 15.65 -9.68 -1.86
N LEU A 249 15.49 -9.91 -3.15
CA LEU A 249 14.50 -10.86 -3.66
C LEU A 249 15.07 -12.29 -3.61
N CYS A 250 14.41 -13.15 -2.83
CA CYS A 250 14.75 -14.55 -2.68
C CYS A 250 13.67 -15.45 -3.28
N HIS A 251 13.72 -15.65 -4.60
CA HIS A 251 12.75 -16.49 -5.33
C HIS A 251 12.88 -17.99 -5.04
N GLN A 252 13.96 -18.41 -4.39
CA GLN A 252 14.34 -19.79 -4.10
C GLN A 252 14.35 -20.10 -2.59
N ALA A 253 13.54 -19.41 -1.80
CA ALA A 253 13.58 -19.45 -0.34
C ALA A 253 13.51 -20.86 0.29
N ARG A 254 12.75 -21.79 -0.30
CA ARG A 254 12.74 -23.20 0.17
C ARG A 254 14.14 -23.80 0.16
N ASP A 255 14.88 -23.57 -0.91
CA ASP A 255 16.17 -24.20 -1.13
C ASP A 255 17.26 -23.57 -0.25
N LEU A 256 17.03 -22.39 0.33
CA LEU A 256 17.94 -21.80 1.33
C LEU A 256 18.01 -22.63 2.61
N PHE A 257 16.93 -23.31 2.99
CA PHE A 257 16.82 -24.01 4.27
C PHE A 257 16.72 -25.52 4.15
N SER A 258 16.27 -26.07 3.01
CA SER A 258 16.01 -27.51 2.89
C SER A 258 16.68 -28.21 1.70
N ALA A 259 17.54 -27.53 0.93
CA ALA A 259 18.25 -28.19 -0.17
C ALA A 259 19.56 -28.86 0.28
N GLY A 260 19.99 -29.90 -0.43
CA GLY A 260 21.26 -30.57 -0.14
C GLY A 260 22.48 -29.66 -0.30
N SER A 261 22.43 -28.63 -1.17
CA SER A 261 23.51 -27.66 -1.39
C SER A 261 23.77 -26.74 -0.20
N VAL A 262 22.80 -26.59 0.69
CA VAL A 262 22.86 -25.68 1.85
C VAL A 262 22.98 -26.41 3.17
N ALA A 263 23.00 -27.75 3.13
CA ALA A 263 22.89 -28.63 4.28
C ALA A 263 24.00 -29.69 4.32
N ASN A 264 24.59 -30.08 3.19
CA ASN A 264 25.73 -30.99 3.21
C ASN A 264 27.03 -30.16 3.25
N SER A 265 27.90 -30.42 4.23
CA SER A 265 29.31 -30.03 4.14
C SER A 265 30.06 -30.99 3.20
N ALA A 266 31.30 -30.65 2.86
CA ALA A 266 32.14 -31.50 1.99
C ALA A 266 32.37 -32.92 2.55
N GLU A 267 32.14 -33.13 3.85
CA GLU A 267 32.41 -34.36 4.59
C GLU A 267 31.13 -35.13 4.98
N ASP A 268 29.94 -34.62 4.65
CA ASP A 268 28.67 -35.15 5.15
C ASP A 268 27.96 -36.11 4.19
N TYR A 269 27.30 -37.15 4.74
CA TYR A 269 26.56 -38.15 3.99
C TYR A 269 25.18 -37.63 3.56
N ARG A 270 24.75 -37.99 2.33
CA ARG A 270 23.45 -37.60 1.77
C ARG A 270 22.30 -38.26 2.55
N GLY A 271 21.40 -37.44 3.11
CA GLY A 271 20.22 -37.90 3.85
C GLY A 271 20.08 -37.19 5.21
N GLY A 272 19.00 -37.50 5.93
CA GLY A 272 18.68 -36.90 7.22
C GLY A 272 17.86 -35.61 7.13
N ASN A 273 17.77 -34.87 8.24
CA ASN A 273 17.02 -33.63 8.31
C ASN A 273 17.82 -32.47 7.69
N TYR A 274 17.49 -32.13 6.45
CA TYR A 274 18.17 -31.05 5.72
C TYR A 274 17.99 -29.66 6.36
N VAL A 275 16.91 -29.43 7.11
CA VAL A 275 16.69 -28.15 7.81
C VAL A 275 17.61 -28.05 9.03
N GLU A 276 17.69 -29.09 9.84
CA GLU A 276 18.62 -29.17 10.96
C GLU A 276 20.06 -28.92 10.49
N LYS A 277 20.48 -29.65 9.44
CA LYS A 277 21.83 -29.53 8.89
C LYS A 277 22.11 -28.13 8.33
N SER A 278 21.14 -27.51 7.64
CA SER A 278 21.33 -26.16 7.11
C SER A 278 21.45 -25.12 8.22
N LEU A 279 20.68 -25.24 9.31
CA LEU A 279 20.78 -24.35 10.46
C LEU A 279 22.11 -24.51 11.20
N LYS A 280 22.59 -25.75 11.40
CA LYS A 280 23.91 -26.03 12.00
C LYS A 280 25.05 -25.28 11.32
N LEU A 281 25.02 -25.17 10.00
CA LEU A 281 26.05 -24.48 9.22
C LEU A 281 26.07 -22.95 9.41
N ILE A 282 25.04 -22.37 10.02
CA ILE A 282 24.93 -20.92 10.26
C ILE A 282 24.66 -20.57 11.72
N GLU A 283 24.85 -21.49 12.66
CA GLU A 283 24.63 -21.24 14.09
C GLU A 283 25.36 -20.00 14.61
N HIS A 284 26.62 -19.82 14.22
CA HIS A 284 27.42 -18.65 14.58
C HIS A 284 26.75 -17.34 14.13
N GLU A 285 26.28 -17.28 12.89
CA GLU A 285 25.61 -16.09 12.37
C GLU A 285 24.20 -15.90 12.96
N ILE A 286 23.52 -16.97 13.36
CA ILE A 286 22.22 -16.88 14.07
C ILE A 286 22.43 -16.28 15.46
N GLU A 287 23.47 -16.72 16.18
CA GLU A 287 23.82 -16.18 17.50
C GLU A 287 24.18 -14.69 17.39
N LYS A 288 24.96 -14.32 16.36
CA LYS A 288 25.26 -12.92 16.05
C LYS A 288 24.00 -12.10 15.73
N ALA A 289 23.13 -12.61 14.87
CA ALA A 289 21.87 -11.94 14.51
C ALA A 289 20.96 -11.75 15.74
N ALA A 290 20.90 -12.71 16.66
CA ALA A 290 20.11 -12.59 17.88
C ALA A 290 20.60 -11.44 18.78
N LEU A 291 21.91 -11.19 18.80
CA LEU A 291 22.52 -10.10 19.56
C LEU A 291 22.36 -8.73 18.91
N GLU A 292 22.46 -8.67 17.58
CA GLU A 292 22.54 -7.41 16.82
C GLU A 292 21.20 -6.90 16.28
N MET A 293 20.18 -7.75 16.13
CA MET A 293 18.91 -7.36 15.52
C MET A 293 18.14 -6.35 16.37
N ASP A 294 17.55 -5.35 15.72
CA ASP A 294 16.77 -4.32 16.41
C ASP A 294 15.53 -4.90 17.09
N ASP A 295 15.21 -4.38 18.29
CA ASP A 295 14.07 -4.86 19.06
C ASP A 295 12.73 -4.65 18.36
N ALA A 296 12.62 -3.60 17.54
CA ALA A 296 11.45 -3.35 16.70
C ALA A 296 11.16 -4.52 15.75
N LEU A 297 12.20 -5.11 15.14
CA LEU A 297 12.06 -6.30 14.28
C LEU A 297 11.65 -7.54 15.10
N ILE A 298 12.19 -7.69 16.32
CA ILE A 298 11.80 -8.79 17.20
C ILE A 298 10.33 -8.69 17.57
N VAL A 299 9.86 -7.52 18.02
CA VAL A 299 8.45 -7.28 18.33
C VAL A 299 7.57 -7.54 17.11
N GLU A 300 7.99 -7.12 15.92
CA GLU A 300 7.22 -7.30 14.69
C GLU A 300 7.07 -8.77 14.29
N TYR A 301 8.15 -9.56 14.37
CA TYR A 301 8.16 -10.94 13.90
C TYR A 301 7.77 -11.96 14.95
N TRP A 302 8.05 -11.69 16.23
CA TRP A 302 7.75 -12.60 17.34
C TRP A 302 6.49 -12.16 18.11
N GLY A 303 6.03 -10.92 17.93
CA GLY A 303 4.83 -10.37 18.59
C GLY A 303 5.09 -9.82 19.99
N GLU A 304 6.30 -9.98 20.53
CA GLU A 304 6.71 -9.46 21.83
C GLU A 304 8.20 -9.10 21.87
N SER A 305 8.57 -8.17 22.76
CA SER A 305 9.97 -7.80 23.00
C SER A 305 10.63 -8.85 23.87
N VAL A 306 11.85 -9.24 23.52
CA VAL A 306 12.64 -10.25 24.25
C VAL A 306 14.03 -9.68 24.53
N PRO A 307 14.50 -9.67 25.80
CA PRO A 307 15.83 -9.21 26.15
C PRO A 307 16.91 -9.92 25.32
N THR A 308 17.89 -9.16 24.84
CA THR A 308 18.91 -9.61 23.89
C THR A 308 19.58 -10.93 24.31
N GLU A 309 19.93 -11.05 25.60
CA GLU A 309 20.57 -12.24 26.17
C GLU A 309 19.67 -13.49 26.21
N LYS A 310 18.34 -13.32 26.07
CA LYS A 310 17.34 -14.41 26.07
C LYS A 310 16.80 -14.74 24.70
N ARG A 311 17.08 -13.93 23.67
CA ARG A 311 16.51 -14.10 22.33
C ARG A 311 16.81 -15.47 21.73
N LEU A 312 18.04 -15.96 21.87
CA LEU A 312 18.41 -17.26 21.31
C LEU A 312 17.70 -18.43 22.01
N GLU A 313 17.60 -18.39 23.34
CA GLU A 313 16.85 -19.38 24.13
C GLU A 313 15.35 -19.36 23.76
N TYR A 314 14.77 -18.17 23.68
CA TYR A 314 13.38 -17.99 23.30
C TYR A 314 13.11 -18.49 21.87
N TRP A 315 14.00 -18.17 20.92
CA TRP A 315 13.93 -18.66 19.55
C TRP A 315 13.98 -20.18 19.47
N ILE A 316 14.91 -20.83 20.19
CA ILE A 316 14.99 -22.28 20.25
C ILE A 316 13.70 -22.90 20.80
N LYS A 317 13.10 -22.30 21.83
CA LYS A 317 11.80 -22.76 22.37
C LYS A 317 10.70 -22.69 21.31
N MET A 318 10.62 -21.59 20.55
CA MET A 318 9.68 -21.49 19.43
C MET A 318 9.94 -22.57 18.38
N LEU A 319 11.21 -22.91 18.10
CA LEU A 319 11.54 -23.98 17.18
C LEU A 319 11.05 -25.34 17.69
N ASP A 320 11.26 -25.65 18.97
CA ASP A 320 10.80 -26.91 19.58
C ASP A 320 9.28 -27.07 19.48
N ASP A 321 8.53 -25.99 19.72
CA ASP A 321 7.06 -25.98 19.62
C ASP A 321 6.57 -26.20 18.17
N LEU A 322 7.39 -25.88 17.17
CA LEU A 322 7.02 -25.89 15.74
C LEU A 322 7.61 -27.06 14.95
N ALA A 323 8.69 -27.67 15.42
CA ALA A 323 9.43 -28.70 14.72
C ALA A 323 8.62 -30.01 14.65
N ASP A 324 8.73 -30.69 13.52
CA ASP A 324 8.11 -32.00 13.30
C ASP A 324 9.20 -33.03 13.02
N GLY A 325 9.26 -34.07 13.86
CA GLY A 325 10.19 -35.20 13.69
C GLY A 325 11.62 -34.99 14.22
N TRP A 326 11.91 -33.91 14.94
CA TRP A 326 13.18 -33.68 15.65
C TRP A 326 13.00 -32.61 16.74
N ILE A 327 13.96 -32.52 17.68
CA ILE A 327 13.96 -31.54 18.78
C ILE A 327 15.13 -30.57 18.58
N PRO A 328 14.87 -29.36 18.04
CA PRO A 328 15.88 -28.32 17.83
C PRO A 328 16.79 -28.06 19.03
N SER A 329 16.26 -27.98 20.26
CA SER A 329 17.07 -27.71 21.46
C SER A 329 18.07 -28.81 21.81
N GLU A 330 17.84 -30.06 21.41
CA GLU A 330 18.78 -31.16 21.61
C GLU A 330 19.89 -31.20 20.57
N SER A 331 19.64 -30.63 19.39
CA SER A 331 20.50 -30.80 18.22
C SER A 331 21.29 -29.55 17.86
N LEU A 332 20.65 -28.38 17.90
CA LEU A 332 21.29 -27.11 17.58
C LEU A 332 22.17 -26.63 18.74
N PHE A 333 23.21 -25.86 18.42
CA PHE A 333 24.16 -25.29 19.36
C PHE A 333 24.76 -26.34 20.32
N ASN A 334 25.00 -27.55 19.80
CA ASN A 334 25.50 -28.70 20.55
C ASN A 334 24.62 -29.07 21.77
N GLY A 335 23.31 -28.86 21.69
CA GLY A 335 22.37 -29.22 22.75
C GLY A 335 22.38 -28.29 23.96
N ARG A 336 22.96 -27.08 23.82
CA ARG A 336 23.10 -26.08 24.91
C ARG A 336 21.77 -25.74 25.60
N TYR A 337 20.66 -25.82 24.86
CA TYR A 337 19.33 -25.40 25.30
C TYR A 337 18.38 -26.56 25.62
N LYS A 338 18.89 -27.79 25.67
CA LYS A 338 18.11 -28.96 26.05
C LYS A 338 17.48 -28.75 27.43
N ALA A 339 16.16 -28.86 27.53
CA ALA A 339 15.47 -28.87 28.81
C ALA A 339 15.98 -30.05 29.67
N LYS A 340 16.38 -29.75 30.91
CA LYS A 340 16.88 -30.76 31.86
C LYS A 340 15.78 -31.69 32.36
#